data_AF-A0A952HYR3-F1
#
_entry.id   AF-A0A952HYR3-F1
#
_cell.length_a   1.000
_cell.length_b   1.000
_cell.length_c   1.000
_cell.angle_alpha   90.00
_cell.angle_beta   90.00
_cell.angle_gamma   90.00
#
_symmetry.space_group_name_H-M   'P 1'
#
loop_
_entity.id
_entity.type
_entity.pdbx_description
1 polymer ?
#
loop_
_entity_poly.entity_id
_entity_poly.type
_entity_poly.pdbx_seq_one_letter_code
_entity_poly.pdbx_strand_id
1 'polypeptide(L)'
;MQRLLALLLALSLAACSGSGSDNEDSEDNSSDGSSQTTTSGNTSGAGSDTGGGTDTGGTDGASDSGSSVFDIEATPLWEFVGLDFVAGDGTSSNATDGVNGTLVISTSGLNDSNGVYAGSAVTITHSLQGDGEYQLVPTISDLVNTQSEHPNAKLVYFNVVFGTRQSSPEAAVRYQPTSGSLIAVVDARGFYHFATTEPISIALSQSIGEGIEGAPDTAPITLVNIYDIVASP
;
A
#
# COMPACT_ATOMS: atom_id res chain seq x y z
N MET A 1 -19.61 13.98 10.04
CA MET A 1 -19.90 12.59 9.64
C MET A 1 -20.32 12.42 8.17
N GLN A 2 -21.40 13.06 7.66
CA GLN A 2 -21.87 12.82 6.27
C GLN A 2 -20.84 13.11 5.14
N ARG A 3 -19.93 14.08 5.34
CA ARG A 3 -18.91 14.41 4.31
C ARG A 3 -17.77 13.39 4.21
N LEU A 4 -17.39 12.74 5.31
CA LEU A 4 -16.33 11.72 5.33
C LEU A 4 -16.79 10.43 4.65
N LEU A 5 -18.06 10.04 4.89
CA LEU A 5 -18.66 8.87 4.24
C LEU A 5 -18.84 9.06 2.72
N ALA A 6 -19.17 10.28 2.28
CA ALA A 6 -19.28 10.61 0.86
C ALA A 6 -17.91 10.61 0.15
N LEU A 7 -16.84 11.05 0.83
CA LEU A 7 -15.47 11.02 0.28
C LEU A 7 -14.93 9.59 0.16
N LEU A 8 -15.17 8.73 1.15
CA LEU A 8 -14.78 7.31 1.09
C LEU A 8 -15.50 6.55 -0.03
N LEU A 9 -16.79 6.83 -0.25
CA LEU A 9 -17.52 6.26 -1.40
C LEU A 9 -16.98 6.80 -2.73
N ALA A 10 -16.65 8.09 -2.82
CA ALA A 10 -16.16 8.71 -4.04
C ALA A 10 -14.77 8.18 -4.45
N LEU A 11 -13.85 7.96 -3.50
CA LEU A 11 -12.54 7.38 -3.81
C LEU A 11 -12.63 5.92 -4.26
N SER A 12 -13.59 5.15 -3.75
CA SER A 12 -13.84 3.78 -4.22
C SER A 12 -14.35 3.72 -5.66
N LEU A 13 -14.97 4.79 -6.19
CA LEU A 13 -15.45 4.84 -7.57
C LEU A 13 -14.40 5.42 -8.54
N ALA A 14 -13.49 6.27 -8.07
CA ALA A 14 -12.49 6.92 -8.91
C ALA A 14 -11.41 5.97 -9.46
N ALA A 15 -11.18 4.83 -8.80
CA ALA A 15 -10.22 3.81 -9.26
C ALA A 15 -10.71 3.00 -10.50
N CYS A 16 -11.98 3.13 -10.89
CA CYS A 16 -12.60 2.35 -11.98
C CYS A 16 -12.84 3.14 -13.27
N SER A 17 -12.65 4.47 -13.30
CA SER A 17 -12.89 5.24 -14.53
C SER A 17 -11.65 5.23 -15.43
N GLY A 18 -11.39 4.09 -16.07
CA GLY A 18 -10.52 4.04 -17.23
C GLY A 18 -11.08 4.94 -18.32
N SER A 19 -10.34 5.98 -18.69
CA SER A 19 -10.65 6.85 -19.81
C SER A 19 -10.68 6.02 -21.10
N GLY A 20 -11.88 5.71 -21.58
CA GLY A 20 -12.09 5.23 -22.95
C GLY A 20 -11.69 6.33 -23.91
N SER A 21 -10.44 6.31 -24.37
CA SER A 21 -10.04 7.01 -25.58
C SER A 21 -10.50 6.15 -26.75
N ASP A 22 -11.65 6.50 -27.32
CA ASP A 22 -12.08 6.04 -28.63
C ASP A 22 -10.98 6.39 -29.64
N ASN A 23 -10.18 5.40 -30.03
CA ASN A 23 -9.24 5.55 -31.13
C ASN A 23 -9.80 4.75 -32.31
N GLU A 24 -10.40 5.50 -33.23
CA GLU A 24 -10.83 5.04 -34.53
C GLU A 24 -9.63 4.48 -35.32
N ASP A 25 -9.86 3.30 -35.90
CA ASP A 25 -9.34 2.79 -37.17
C ASP A 25 -7.90 3.17 -37.61
N SER A 26 -7.00 2.19 -37.61
CA SER A 26 -6.05 2.01 -38.71
C SER A 26 -5.57 0.56 -38.83
N GLU A 27 -6.11 -0.08 -39.87
CA GLU A 27 -5.52 -1.01 -40.84
C GLU A 27 -4.29 -1.87 -40.48
N ASP A 28 -4.50 -3.19 -40.61
CA ASP A 28 -3.64 -4.22 -41.20
C ASP A 28 -2.11 -4.00 -41.22
N ASN A 29 -1.39 -4.85 -40.48
CA ASN A 29 -0.18 -5.46 -41.03
C ASN A 29 0.15 -6.80 -40.37
N SER A 30 0.00 -7.88 -41.12
CA SER A 30 0.51 -9.20 -40.78
C SER A 30 2.04 -9.19 -40.74
N SER A 31 2.64 -9.70 -39.66
CA SER A 31 3.96 -10.32 -39.77
C SER A 31 4.15 -11.46 -38.78
N ASP A 32 4.54 -12.57 -39.40
CA ASP A 32 5.04 -13.83 -38.91
C ASP A 32 6.26 -13.67 -37.98
N GLY A 33 6.49 -14.65 -37.11
CA GLY A 33 7.86 -14.91 -36.62
C GLY A 33 8.09 -15.01 -35.11
N SER A 34 8.26 -16.26 -34.68
CA SER A 34 9.27 -16.75 -33.74
C SER A 34 9.15 -16.48 -32.22
N SER A 35 8.87 -17.60 -31.54
CA SER A 35 9.17 -17.89 -30.13
C SER A 35 10.66 -17.68 -29.81
N GLN A 36 10.94 -16.97 -28.71
CA GLN A 36 12.22 -17.08 -28.00
C GLN A 36 12.00 -16.97 -26.49
N THR A 37 12.21 -18.10 -25.81
CA THR A 37 12.36 -18.24 -24.37
C THR A 37 13.73 -17.70 -23.96
N THR A 38 13.81 -16.72 -23.06
CA THR A 38 15.05 -16.33 -22.40
C THR A 38 14.96 -16.53 -20.89
N THR A 39 15.55 -17.64 -20.45
CA THR A 39 15.96 -17.86 -19.06
C THR A 39 17.27 -17.09 -18.85
N SER A 40 17.26 -16.06 -17.99
CA SER A 40 18.48 -15.38 -17.57
C SER A 40 18.80 -15.73 -16.12
N GLY A 41 19.84 -16.56 -15.97
CA GLY A 41 20.43 -16.91 -14.68
C GLY A 41 21.24 -15.76 -14.10
N ASN A 42 21.06 -15.52 -12.80
CA ASN A 42 21.86 -14.60 -12.01
C ASN A 42 23.18 -15.32 -11.61
N THR A 43 24.32 -14.77 -12.02
CA THR A 43 25.65 -15.28 -11.66
C THR A 43 26.26 -14.39 -10.58
N SER A 44 26.64 -15.04 -9.49
CA SER A 44 27.36 -14.49 -8.34
C SER A 44 28.74 -13.98 -8.73
N GLY A 45 28.98 -12.68 -8.55
CA GLY A 45 30.31 -12.07 -8.62
C GLY A 45 30.91 -11.92 -7.22
N ALA A 46 31.87 -12.79 -6.90
CA ALA A 46 32.77 -12.64 -5.77
C ALA A 46 33.82 -11.57 -6.06
N GLY A 47 34.01 -10.63 -5.14
CA GLY A 47 35.06 -9.61 -5.17
C GLY A 47 35.71 -9.48 -3.80
N SER A 48 36.92 -10.04 -3.71
CA SER A 48 37.89 -9.88 -2.63
C SER A 48 38.50 -8.48 -2.61
N ASP A 49 38.84 -7.96 -1.44
CA ASP A 49 40.22 -7.84 -0.97
C ASP A 49 40.44 -6.63 -0.03
N THR A 50 41.42 -6.86 0.83
CA THR A 50 41.97 -6.25 2.03
C THR A 50 42.34 -4.75 2.00
N GLY A 51 42.18 -4.14 3.19
CA GLY A 51 42.74 -2.83 3.51
C GLY A 51 42.81 -2.62 5.02
N GLY A 52 43.84 -3.17 5.66
CA GLY A 52 44.15 -2.95 7.07
C GLY A 52 44.65 -1.53 7.32
N GLY A 53 44.03 -0.84 8.28
CA GLY A 53 44.45 0.46 8.79
C GLY A 53 44.29 0.49 10.31
N THR A 54 45.40 0.73 10.98
CA THR A 54 45.55 0.82 12.43
C THR A 54 45.06 2.16 12.99
N ASP A 55 44.32 2.08 14.09
CA ASP A 55 44.45 2.91 15.31
C ASP A 55 44.03 4.39 15.26
N THR A 56 43.07 4.77 16.12
CA THR A 56 43.32 5.64 17.28
C THR A 56 42.02 5.90 18.04
N GLY A 57 42.12 5.90 19.37
CA GLY A 57 41.01 5.81 20.30
C GLY A 57 40.09 7.03 20.38
N GLY A 58 38.96 6.80 21.07
CA GLY A 58 38.20 7.85 21.74
C GLY A 58 36.83 8.11 21.11
N THR A 59 35.82 7.44 21.64
CA THR A 59 34.66 8.01 22.34
C THR A 59 33.63 6.90 22.49
N ASP A 60 33.09 6.76 23.68
CA ASP A 60 31.95 5.87 23.97
C ASP A 60 30.71 6.43 23.27
N GLY A 61 30.69 6.33 21.93
CA GLY A 61 29.55 6.65 21.11
C GLY A 61 28.54 5.54 21.30
N ALA A 62 27.50 5.85 22.08
CA ALA A 62 26.28 5.05 22.16
C ALA A 62 25.88 4.72 20.71
N SER A 63 26.13 3.47 20.32
CA SER A 63 25.66 2.93 19.07
C SER A 63 24.17 2.82 19.25
N ASP A 64 23.47 3.88 18.86
CA ASP A 64 22.05 3.84 18.61
C ASP A 64 21.88 2.86 17.45
N SER A 65 21.83 1.58 17.78
CA SER A 65 21.36 0.52 16.90
C SER A 65 19.85 0.68 16.75
N GLY A 66 19.43 1.88 16.35
CA GLY A 66 18.09 2.19 15.92
C GLY A 66 17.83 1.28 14.75
N SER A 67 17.17 0.17 15.04
CA SER A 67 16.54 -0.68 14.03
C SER A 67 15.62 0.24 13.23
N SER A 68 16.10 0.76 12.11
CA SER A 68 15.30 1.58 11.22
C SER A 68 14.31 0.63 10.54
N VAL A 69 13.22 0.35 11.24
CA VAL A 69 12.07 -0.40 10.72
C VAL A 69 11.54 0.29 9.44
N PHE A 70 11.85 1.56 9.26
CA PHE A 70 11.53 2.36 8.10
C PHE A 70 12.81 2.84 7.42
N ASP A 71 13.06 2.32 6.22
CA ASP A 71 13.81 3.07 5.22
C ASP A 71 12.81 4.03 4.58
N ILE A 72 12.84 5.30 4.98
CA ILE A 72 11.89 6.33 4.54
C ILE A 72 11.94 6.58 3.02
N GLU A 73 13.02 6.17 2.37
CA GLU A 73 13.19 6.26 0.90
C GLU A 73 12.71 4.99 0.18
N ALA A 74 12.34 3.94 0.91
CA ALA A 74 11.86 2.70 0.30
C ALA A 74 10.48 2.89 -0.33
N THR A 75 10.30 2.37 -1.55
CA THR A 75 9.02 2.40 -2.25
C THR A 75 7.93 1.70 -1.42
N PRO A 76 6.74 2.31 -1.25
CA PRO A 76 5.63 1.66 -0.56
C PRO A 76 5.29 0.32 -1.21
N LEU A 77 5.31 -0.71 -0.39
CA LEU A 77 5.11 -2.09 -0.80
C LEU A 77 4.05 -2.73 0.11
N TRP A 78 3.19 -3.55 -0.48
CA TRP A 78 2.26 -4.38 0.27
C TRP A 78 2.21 -5.77 -0.36
N GLU A 79 2.15 -6.77 0.51
CA GLU A 79 2.14 -8.17 0.10
C GLU A 79 0.77 -8.78 0.39
N PHE A 80 0.22 -9.50 -0.58
CA PHE A 80 -1.02 -10.25 -0.42
C PHE A 80 -0.89 -11.64 -1.03
N VAL A 81 -1.07 -12.67 -0.21
CA VAL A 81 -0.99 -14.09 -0.63
C VAL A 81 0.34 -14.40 -1.36
N GLY A 82 1.44 -13.79 -0.90
CA GLY A 82 2.76 -13.98 -1.51
C GLY A 82 3.00 -13.20 -2.81
N LEU A 83 2.08 -12.31 -3.19
CA LEU A 83 2.27 -11.37 -4.30
C LEU A 83 2.65 -10.00 -3.76
N ASP A 84 3.73 -9.47 -4.33
CA ASP A 84 4.24 -8.13 -4.04
C ASP A 84 3.53 -7.10 -4.93
N PHE A 85 2.95 -6.09 -4.29
CA PHE A 85 2.32 -4.98 -4.96
C PHE A 85 3.09 -3.70 -4.69
N VAL A 86 3.58 -3.08 -5.75
CA VAL A 86 4.31 -1.82 -5.67
C VAL A 86 3.34 -0.68 -5.94
N ALA A 87 3.36 0.34 -5.09
CA ALA A 87 2.59 1.55 -5.31
C ALA A 87 2.91 2.15 -6.69
N GLY A 88 1.87 2.54 -7.43
CA GLY A 88 2.04 3.28 -8.68
C GLY A 88 2.33 4.77 -8.43
N ASP A 89 2.73 5.47 -9.48
CA ASP A 89 3.09 6.90 -9.46
C ASP A 89 1.91 7.83 -9.10
N GLY A 90 0.68 7.31 -9.01
CA GLY A 90 -0.55 8.07 -9.14
C GLY A 90 -1.46 8.17 -7.92
N THR A 91 -1.11 7.65 -6.75
CA THR A 91 -2.06 7.65 -5.63
C THR A 91 -1.43 7.78 -4.27
N SER A 92 -1.60 8.97 -3.73
CA SER A 92 -1.79 9.24 -2.32
C SER A 92 -2.46 10.61 -2.19
N SER A 93 -3.62 10.63 -1.56
CA SER A 93 -4.28 11.87 -1.14
C SER A 93 -4.38 11.83 0.36
N ASN A 94 -3.52 12.55 1.07
CA ASN A 94 -3.72 12.83 2.49
C ASN A 94 -4.93 13.77 2.65
N ALA A 95 -6.12 13.19 2.80
CA ALA A 95 -7.27 13.94 3.26
C ALA A 95 -7.26 13.95 4.79
N THR A 96 -7.36 15.13 5.39
CA THR A 96 -7.50 15.29 6.84
C THR A 96 -8.79 16.04 7.18
N ASP A 97 -9.46 15.59 8.23
CA ASP A 97 -10.58 16.33 8.85
C ASP A 97 -10.15 17.12 10.10
N GLY A 98 -8.84 17.18 10.36
CA GLY A 98 -8.24 17.78 11.55
C GLY A 98 -8.12 16.82 12.75
N VAL A 99 -8.76 15.65 12.69
CA VAL A 99 -8.71 14.60 13.73
C VAL A 99 -8.08 13.32 13.18
N ASN A 100 -8.45 12.96 11.95
CA ASN A 100 -8.03 11.76 11.27
C ASN A 100 -7.35 12.10 9.93
N GLY A 101 -6.29 11.36 9.61
CA GLY A 101 -5.70 11.32 8.27
C GLY A 101 -6.25 10.14 7.49
N THR A 102 -6.35 10.27 6.17
CA THR A 102 -6.63 9.17 5.25
C THR A 102 -5.56 9.12 4.18
N LEU A 103 -4.93 7.96 4.03
CA LEU A 103 -3.93 7.64 3.02
C LEU A 103 -4.52 6.59 2.08
N VAL A 104 -4.31 6.76 0.78
CA VAL A 104 -4.73 5.76 -0.23
C VAL A 104 -3.54 5.44 -1.11
N ILE A 105 -3.08 4.20 -1.08
CA ILE A 105 -2.04 3.69 -1.98
C ILE A 105 -2.72 2.80 -3.01
N SER A 106 -2.54 3.09 -4.28
CA SER A 106 -3.02 2.23 -5.36
C SER A 106 -1.89 1.76 -6.25
N THR A 107 -2.17 0.67 -6.92
CA THR A 107 -1.37 0.09 -8.00
C THR A 107 -1.71 0.71 -9.36
N SER A 108 -2.54 1.76 -9.38
CA SER A 108 -2.90 2.44 -10.63
C SER A 108 -1.71 3.23 -11.18
N GLY A 109 -1.54 3.17 -12.50
CA GLY A 109 -0.33 3.59 -13.21
C GLY A 109 0.14 2.50 -14.17
N LEU A 110 0.93 2.86 -15.18
CA LEU A 110 1.45 1.95 -16.22
C LEU A 110 2.53 0.97 -15.71
N ASN A 111 2.44 0.54 -14.45
CA ASN A 111 3.34 -0.47 -13.91
C ASN A 111 2.79 -1.85 -14.26
N ASP A 112 3.25 -2.38 -15.40
CA ASP A 112 3.03 -3.77 -15.84
C ASP A 112 3.43 -4.80 -14.77
N SER A 113 4.20 -4.39 -13.75
CA SER A 113 4.61 -5.24 -12.62
C SER A 113 3.44 -5.79 -11.79
N ASN A 114 2.32 -5.07 -11.69
CA ASN A 114 1.14 -5.53 -10.94
C ASN A 114 0.19 -6.41 -11.79
N GLY A 115 0.51 -6.61 -13.08
CA GLY A 115 -0.19 -7.50 -14.00
C GLY A 115 -1.70 -7.30 -14.03
N VAL A 116 -2.45 -8.41 -13.89
CA VAL A 116 -3.92 -8.42 -13.92
C VAL A 116 -4.56 -7.66 -12.75
N TYR A 117 -3.81 -7.40 -11.68
CA TYR A 117 -4.29 -6.74 -10.47
C TYR A 117 -3.98 -5.23 -10.42
N ALA A 118 -3.54 -4.65 -11.54
CA ALA A 118 -3.50 -3.20 -11.69
C ALA A 118 -4.89 -2.62 -11.37
N GLY A 119 -4.97 -1.66 -10.46
CA GLY A 119 -6.24 -1.12 -9.93
C GLY A 119 -6.58 -1.55 -8.49
N SER A 120 -5.72 -2.36 -7.87
CA SER A 120 -5.78 -2.65 -6.43
C SER A 120 -5.34 -1.44 -5.59
N ALA A 121 -5.90 -1.28 -4.39
CA ALA A 121 -5.57 -0.20 -3.46
C ALA A 121 -5.69 -0.58 -1.98
N VAL A 122 -4.81 -0.01 -1.15
CA VAL A 122 -4.94 0.08 0.31
C VAL A 122 -5.47 1.47 0.64
N THR A 123 -6.49 1.55 1.50
CA THR A 123 -6.89 2.81 2.13
C THR A 123 -6.71 2.68 3.64
N ILE A 124 -5.93 3.57 4.23
CA ILE A 124 -5.68 3.65 5.68
C ILE A 124 -6.30 4.95 6.19
N THR A 125 -7.19 4.86 7.18
CA THR A 125 -7.66 6.01 7.96
C THR A 125 -7.14 5.88 9.38
N HIS A 126 -6.50 6.92 9.91
CA HIS A 126 -5.81 6.86 11.20
C HIS A 126 -6.00 8.13 12.01
N SER A 127 -5.88 8.03 13.34
CA SER A 127 -5.84 9.19 14.23
C SER A 127 -4.53 9.97 14.10
N LEU A 128 -4.54 11.29 14.25
CA LEU A 128 -3.35 12.14 14.16
C LEU A 128 -2.61 12.27 15.52
N GLN A 129 -1.99 11.19 15.98
CA GLN A 129 -1.43 11.05 17.34
C GLN A 129 0.10 10.81 17.38
N GLY A 130 0.79 11.06 16.26
CA GLY A 130 2.25 10.93 16.15
C GLY A 130 2.74 9.48 16.08
N ASP A 131 4.04 9.29 16.31
CA ASP A 131 4.72 7.98 16.21
C ASP A 131 4.20 6.94 17.19
N GLY A 132 4.27 5.66 16.83
CA GLY A 132 4.08 4.54 17.74
C GLY A 132 3.12 3.49 17.19
N GLU A 133 2.66 2.60 18.07
CA GLU A 133 1.73 1.53 17.70
C GLU A 133 0.29 2.04 17.64
N TYR A 134 -0.39 1.73 16.55
CA TYR A 134 -1.77 2.06 16.26
C TYR A 134 -2.61 0.79 16.32
N GLN A 135 -3.61 0.80 17.21
CA GLN A 135 -4.53 -0.31 17.34
C GLN A 135 -5.50 -0.32 16.16
N LEU A 136 -5.60 -1.48 15.51
CA LEU A 136 -6.57 -1.67 14.46
C LEU A 136 -7.99 -1.71 15.02
N VAL A 137 -8.90 -0.97 14.39
CA VAL A 137 -10.34 -1.07 14.64
C VAL A 137 -11.06 -1.65 13.42
N PRO A 138 -12.12 -2.47 13.63
CA PRO A 138 -12.76 -3.21 12.53
C PRO A 138 -13.47 -2.33 11.50
N THR A 139 -14.00 -1.18 11.94
CA THR A 139 -14.76 -0.28 11.08
C THR A 139 -14.37 1.18 11.27
N ILE A 140 -14.64 1.99 10.24
CA ILE A 140 -14.47 3.44 10.32
C ILE A 140 -15.38 4.07 11.40
N SER A 141 -16.55 3.49 11.66
CA SER A 141 -17.46 3.95 12.71
C SER A 141 -16.86 3.72 14.10
N ASP A 142 -16.22 2.57 14.31
CA ASP A 142 -15.51 2.29 15.56
C ASP A 142 -14.35 3.25 15.76
N LEU A 143 -13.59 3.56 14.71
CA LEU A 143 -12.54 4.58 14.74
C LEU A 143 -13.09 5.91 15.26
N VAL A 144 -14.15 6.43 14.64
CA VAL A 144 -14.73 7.73 14.99
C VAL A 144 -15.31 7.72 16.41
N ASN A 145 -16.04 6.66 16.78
CA ASN A 145 -16.67 6.56 18.10
C ASN A 145 -15.63 6.47 19.20
N THR A 146 -14.66 5.55 19.07
CA THR A 146 -13.59 5.37 20.05
C THR A 146 -12.70 6.61 20.14
N GLN A 147 -12.40 7.28 19.03
CA GLN A 147 -11.64 8.54 19.07
C GLN A 147 -12.41 9.64 19.82
N SER A 148 -13.73 9.69 19.70
CA SER A 148 -14.54 10.67 20.42
C SER A 148 -14.53 10.44 21.95
N GLU A 149 -14.45 9.18 22.38
CA GLU A 149 -14.38 8.81 23.80
C GLU A 149 -12.95 8.90 24.35
N HIS A 150 -11.97 8.65 23.49
CA HIS A 150 -10.55 8.60 23.80
C HIS A 150 -9.74 9.41 22.78
N PRO A 151 -9.69 10.76 22.91
CA PRO A 151 -9.13 11.64 21.89
C PRO A 151 -7.62 11.50 21.68
N ASN A 152 -6.92 10.78 22.56
CA ASN A 152 -5.48 10.49 22.44
C ASN A 152 -5.20 9.03 22.06
N ALA A 153 -6.24 8.23 21.78
CA ALA A 153 -6.06 6.85 21.34
C ALA A 153 -5.42 6.82 19.94
N LYS A 154 -4.45 5.93 19.75
CA LYS A 154 -3.81 5.67 18.46
C LYS A 154 -4.59 4.58 17.74
N LEU A 155 -5.49 5.00 16.87
CA LEU A 155 -6.44 4.12 16.19
C LEU A 155 -6.20 4.15 14.69
N VAL A 156 -6.28 2.99 14.06
CA VAL A 156 -6.21 2.86 12.61
C VAL A 156 -7.30 1.92 12.11
N TYR A 157 -7.91 2.29 11.00
CA TYR A 157 -8.76 1.44 10.20
C TYR A 157 -8.11 1.36 8.82
N PHE A 158 -8.09 0.19 8.20
CA PHE A 158 -7.74 0.11 6.79
C PHE A 158 -8.66 -0.86 6.06
N ASN A 159 -8.77 -0.69 4.76
CA ASN A 159 -9.37 -1.66 3.88
C ASN A 159 -8.53 -1.81 2.62
N VAL A 160 -8.70 -2.96 2.00
CA VAL A 160 -7.96 -3.37 0.83
C VAL A 160 -8.95 -3.69 -0.26
N VAL A 161 -8.73 -3.17 -1.46
CA VAL A 161 -9.48 -3.54 -2.65
C VAL A 161 -8.51 -4.16 -3.63
N PHE A 162 -8.80 -5.36 -4.12
CA PHE A 162 -8.14 -5.94 -5.28
C PHE A 162 -9.08 -5.82 -6.47
N GLY A 163 -8.64 -5.11 -7.50
CA GLY A 163 -9.38 -4.92 -8.74
C GLY A 163 -8.63 -5.51 -9.92
N THR A 164 -9.37 -5.97 -10.93
CA THR A 164 -8.78 -6.44 -12.19
C THR A 164 -9.02 -5.43 -13.30
N ARG A 165 -7.94 -4.88 -13.88
CA ARG A 165 -8.03 -3.93 -15.01
C ARG A 165 -8.39 -4.57 -16.34
N GLN A 166 -8.18 -5.88 -16.49
CA GLN A 166 -8.31 -6.59 -17.78
C GLN A 166 -9.51 -7.54 -17.84
N SER A 167 -10.40 -7.55 -16.85
CA SER A 167 -11.61 -8.39 -16.90
C SER A 167 -12.77 -7.63 -17.54
N SER A 168 -13.53 -8.31 -18.41
CA SER A 168 -14.83 -7.83 -18.88
C SER A 168 -15.87 -8.89 -18.53
N PRO A 169 -16.77 -8.65 -17.55
CA PRO A 169 -16.94 -7.39 -16.80
C PRO A 169 -15.79 -7.13 -15.80
N GLU A 170 -15.62 -5.87 -15.41
CA GLU A 170 -14.71 -5.48 -14.33
C GLU A 170 -15.12 -6.18 -13.03
N ALA A 171 -14.12 -6.69 -12.30
CA ALA A 171 -14.33 -7.41 -11.06
C ALA A 171 -13.39 -6.87 -9.97
N ALA A 172 -13.89 -6.84 -8.75
CA ALA A 172 -13.06 -6.51 -7.59
C ALA A 172 -13.55 -7.22 -6.34
N VAL A 173 -12.67 -7.34 -5.36
CA VAL A 173 -12.97 -7.83 -4.03
C VAL A 173 -12.41 -6.87 -2.99
N ARG A 174 -13.15 -6.67 -1.91
CA ARG A 174 -12.75 -5.84 -0.78
C ARG A 174 -12.52 -6.70 0.45
N TYR A 175 -11.38 -6.51 1.07
CA TYR A 175 -11.01 -7.11 2.33
C TYR A 175 -11.00 -6.09 3.46
N GLN A 176 -11.34 -6.56 4.65
CA GLN A 176 -11.28 -5.81 5.90
C GLN A 176 -10.43 -6.57 6.91
N PRO A 177 -9.67 -5.85 7.73
CA PRO A 177 -8.79 -6.47 8.69
C PRO A 177 -9.57 -6.92 9.93
N THR A 178 -9.20 -8.07 10.47
CA THR A 178 -9.95 -8.73 11.55
C THR A 178 -9.44 -8.32 12.93
N SER A 179 -8.13 -8.17 13.08
CA SER A 179 -7.44 -7.69 14.28
C SER A 179 -5.96 -7.43 13.96
N GLY A 180 -5.26 -6.64 14.77
CA GLY A 180 -3.83 -6.38 14.61
C GLY A 180 -3.44 -4.97 15.05
N SER A 181 -2.23 -4.58 14.68
CA SER A 181 -1.71 -3.22 14.89
C SER A 181 -0.77 -2.84 13.74
N LEU A 182 -0.61 -1.53 13.56
CA LEU A 182 0.41 -0.96 12.67
C LEU A 182 1.36 -0.13 13.50
N ILE A 183 2.64 -0.09 13.12
CA ILE A 183 3.55 0.94 13.61
C ILE A 183 3.47 2.13 12.67
N ALA A 184 3.34 3.33 13.25
CA ALA A 184 3.46 4.59 12.55
C ALA A 184 4.76 5.30 12.92
N VAL A 185 5.43 5.88 11.92
CA VAL A 185 6.51 6.87 12.10
C VAL A 185 6.15 8.12 11.32
N VAL A 186 6.31 9.28 11.94
CA VAL A 186 6.08 10.58 11.34
C VAL A 186 7.42 11.19 10.95
N ASP A 187 7.59 11.47 9.66
CA ASP A 187 8.82 12.07 9.16
C ASP A 187 8.95 13.56 9.55
N ALA A 188 10.10 14.17 9.25
CA ALA A 188 10.36 15.58 9.56
C ALA A 188 9.40 16.57 8.85
N ARG A 189 8.66 16.09 7.83
CA ARG A 189 7.67 16.87 7.08
C ARG A 189 6.24 16.67 7.62
N GLY A 190 6.05 15.74 8.56
CA GLY A 190 4.75 15.41 9.14
C GLY A 190 4.00 14.29 8.42
N PHE A 191 4.64 13.58 7.48
CA PHE A 191 4.01 12.45 6.80
C PHE A 191 4.08 11.19 7.66
N TYR A 192 2.96 10.48 7.71
CA TYR A 192 2.86 9.20 8.41
C TYR A 192 3.32 8.07 7.49
N HIS A 193 4.18 7.21 8.02
CA HIS A 193 4.66 5.97 7.43
C HIS A 193 4.12 4.80 8.26
N PHE A 194 3.36 3.91 7.64
CA PHE A 194 2.77 2.75 8.30
C PHE A 194 3.46 1.44 7.88
N ALA A 195 3.67 0.55 8.84
CA ALA A 195 4.10 -0.82 8.56
C ALA A 195 3.43 -1.82 9.52
N THR A 196 3.29 -3.05 9.06
CA THR A 196 2.92 -4.19 9.92
C THR A 196 4.15 -4.73 10.63
N THR A 197 4.06 -5.04 11.92
CA THR A 197 5.08 -5.81 12.65
C THR A 197 4.97 -7.30 12.41
N GLU A 198 3.73 -7.78 12.24
CA GLU A 198 3.38 -9.16 11.89
C GLU A 198 2.28 -9.12 10.81
N PRO A 199 2.20 -10.13 9.93
CA PRO A 199 1.13 -10.18 8.92
C PRO A 199 -0.26 -10.09 9.56
N ILE A 200 -1.10 -9.18 9.06
CA ILE A 200 -2.45 -8.96 9.55
C ILE A 200 -3.43 -9.88 8.81
N SER A 201 -4.30 -10.57 9.53
CA SER A 201 -5.37 -11.36 8.91
C SER A 201 -6.50 -10.45 8.43
N ILE A 202 -6.81 -10.50 7.14
CA ILE A 202 -7.91 -9.81 6.48
C ILE A 202 -8.95 -10.79 5.97
N ALA A 203 -10.22 -10.40 5.98
CA ALA A 203 -11.36 -11.21 5.56
C ALA A 203 -12.12 -10.53 4.42
N LEU A 204 -12.61 -11.34 3.46
CA LEU A 204 -13.43 -10.89 2.35
C LEU A 204 -14.73 -10.29 2.91
N SER A 205 -14.94 -9.01 2.62
CA SER A 205 -16.10 -8.24 3.10
C SER A 205 -17.12 -7.98 2.00
N GLN A 206 -16.67 -7.87 0.76
CA GLN A 206 -17.51 -7.51 -0.37
C GLN A 206 -16.89 -7.96 -1.70
N SER A 207 -17.73 -8.43 -2.61
CA SER A 207 -17.39 -8.60 -4.03
C SER A 207 -18.11 -7.54 -4.86
N ILE A 208 -17.43 -7.00 -5.87
CA ILE A 208 -17.94 -6.01 -6.83
C ILE A 208 -17.97 -6.68 -8.21
N GLY A 209 -19.09 -6.52 -8.92
CA GLY A 209 -19.35 -7.31 -10.13
C GLY A 209 -19.55 -8.78 -9.77
N GLU A 210 -18.85 -9.67 -10.47
CA GLU A 210 -18.83 -11.11 -10.15
C GLU A 210 -17.80 -11.47 -9.07
N GLY A 211 -16.98 -10.51 -8.64
CA GLY A 211 -15.82 -10.77 -7.79
C GLY A 211 -14.67 -11.41 -8.56
N ILE A 212 -13.54 -11.60 -7.89
CA ILE A 212 -12.37 -12.27 -8.47
C ILE A 212 -12.52 -13.77 -8.21
N GLU A 213 -12.56 -14.58 -9.28
CA GLU A 213 -12.64 -16.03 -9.17
C GLU A 213 -11.48 -16.59 -8.33
N GLY A 214 -11.81 -17.43 -7.35
CA GLY A 214 -10.81 -18.04 -6.46
C GLY A 214 -10.23 -17.11 -5.40
N ALA A 215 -10.76 -15.88 -5.22
CA ALA A 215 -10.41 -15.02 -4.11
C ALA A 215 -10.64 -15.74 -2.76
N PRO A 216 -9.64 -15.80 -1.87
CA PRO A 216 -9.80 -16.50 -0.60
C PRO A 216 -10.72 -15.73 0.36
N ASP A 217 -11.46 -16.43 1.21
CA ASP A 217 -12.29 -15.78 2.24
C ASP A 217 -11.45 -15.01 3.28
N THR A 218 -10.21 -15.46 3.49
CA THR A 218 -9.26 -14.84 4.41
C THR A 218 -7.84 -14.92 3.86
N ALA A 219 -7.01 -13.93 4.16
CA ALA A 219 -5.62 -13.89 3.73
C ALA A 219 -4.76 -13.08 4.73
N PRO A 220 -3.45 -13.31 4.79
CA PRO A 220 -2.53 -12.37 5.44
C PRO A 220 -2.23 -11.18 4.51
N ILE A 221 -1.99 -10.01 5.13
CA ILE A 221 -1.42 -8.84 4.48
C ILE A 221 -0.21 -8.32 5.26
N THR A 222 0.84 -7.98 4.54
CA THR A 222 2.01 -7.26 5.08
C THR A 222 2.05 -5.87 4.45
N LEU A 223 2.22 -4.84 5.27
CA LEU A 223 2.40 -3.45 4.83
C LEU A 223 3.84 -3.03 5.14
N VAL A 224 4.55 -2.52 4.14
CA VAL A 224 5.93 -2.07 4.26
C VAL A 224 6.02 -0.62 3.79
N ASN A 225 6.37 0.26 4.73
CA ASN A 225 6.56 1.69 4.49
C ASN A 225 5.43 2.32 3.66
N ILE A 226 4.20 2.20 4.13
CA ILE A 226 3.03 2.78 3.48
C ILE A 226 2.92 4.26 3.87
N TYR A 227 3.24 5.16 2.93
CA TYR A 227 3.20 6.61 3.14
C TYR A 227 2.74 7.36 1.88
N ASP A 228 2.49 8.66 2.03
CA ASP A 228 2.10 9.54 0.93
C ASP A 228 3.31 9.89 0.03
N ILE A 229 3.27 9.47 -1.24
CA ILE A 229 4.33 9.73 -2.23
C ILE A 229 4.28 11.18 -2.74
N VAL A 230 3.15 11.88 -2.59
CA VAL A 230 2.93 13.23 -3.11
C VAL A 230 2.94 14.23 -1.96
N ALA A 231 4.10 14.85 -1.72
CA ALA A 231 4.15 16.03 -0.87
C ALA A 231 3.33 17.15 -1.52
N SER A 232 2.17 17.49 -0.96
CA SER A 232 1.50 18.73 -1.34
C SER A 232 2.41 19.90 -0.94
N PRO A 233 2.82 20.78 -1.89
CA PRO A 233 3.47 22.02 -1.55
C PRO A 233 2.55 22.97 -0.77
#